data_AF-A0A956PX79-F1
#
_entry.id   AF-A0A956PX79-F1
#
_cell.length_a   1.000
_cell.length_b   1.000
_cell.length_c   1.000
_cell.angle_alpha   90.00
_cell.angle_beta   90.00
_cell.angle_gamma   90.00
#
_symmetry.space_group_name_H-M   'P 1'
#
loop_
_entity.id
_entity.type
_entity.pdbx_description
1 polymer ?
#
loop_
_entity_poly.entity_id
_entity_poly.type
_entity_poly.pdbx_seq_one_letter_code
_entity_poly.pdbx_strand_id
1 'polypeptide(L)'
;MNRTLMIVALAAGLSSVAQAEYSVGSVPPDFTCNTTRPDLHGTSWNLNSYRGKVVMINFGAVWCGPCNSEFPYLQSEYETNYDPAGFELIHIDVDNEPADYLNNHWIGNYGVTFPLLMGCGSLFGAYGTGYIPHTLLLDTEGIVRGNWVGFATGDIPVIQGIIESYMSIDFPSLTINETMISGDANEDGRPDAGETVNLGFSLSNSGIAVDALTTTATLSTTAEGITINNASTTFPAIAPGDTEFNDVDFSFSVAEGVEPFWADFTITVSSTYEGSEEPYVNELHTMIRIDRPELLIVDSDGGADDNENWVTNALVSRDQGYDVWNGDNGEISGDELGRYSRVIWLGGINQNDVSGTEAFGLADFMDNGGELIFSSQYALDNSENTQFFADYFHVGLEQDLGVTAFLLAGADGDPFFSNTNLVITGSGGAANNQHPDRLTVMEGATPFMNWMQGGGAGGVYVDNGTYKAIFMGFPVEASRTHTSYPASMTMSIFLDHADNFFSGNTGVNENPALAEDFHINQAFPNPFNPTTMVSFSTPRSAETSVVVYNTIGQQVAELFSGQLPAGTHELLFDAAKLSSGVYFVQLIADNQARDLIKVSLVK
;
A
#
# COMPACT_ATOMS: atom_id res chain seq x y z
N MET A 1 67.75 47.76 -27.79
CA MET A 1 67.17 49.12 -27.68
C MET A 1 65.82 49.04 -28.38
N ASN A 2 64.62 49.11 -27.77
CA ASN A 2 64.06 49.95 -26.70
C ASN A 2 62.99 49.14 -25.92
N ARG A 3 63.03 49.12 -24.57
CA ARG A 3 62.14 49.84 -23.61
C ARG A 3 60.66 49.43 -23.69
N THR A 4 60.14 48.53 -22.84
CA THR A 4 59.69 48.69 -21.41
C THR A 4 58.41 49.52 -21.22
N LEU A 5 57.33 48.88 -20.70
CA LEU A 5 56.40 49.36 -19.64
C LEU A 5 55.51 48.16 -19.21
N MET A 6 55.78 47.48 -18.09
CA MET A 6 55.13 47.60 -16.75
C MET A 6 53.61 47.44 -16.74
N ILE A 7 53.09 46.34 -16.15
CA ILE A 7 51.95 46.37 -15.20
C ILE A 7 52.17 45.28 -14.13
N VAL A 8 52.01 45.70 -12.87
CA VAL A 8 52.04 44.96 -11.61
C VAL A 8 50.81 44.04 -11.50
N ALA A 9 51.00 42.75 -11.21
CA ALA A 9 49.93 41.88 -10.76
C ALA A 9 49.96 41.76 -9.23
N LEU A 10 48.92 42.31 -8.61
CA LEU A 10 48.64 42.25 -7.18
C LEU A 10 48.06 40.87 -6.84
N ALA A 11 48.52 40.27 -5.75
CA ALA A 11 48.06 38.98 -5.25
C ALA A 11 46.58 39.01 -4.81
N ALA A 12 45.86 37.94 -5.13
CA ALA A 12 44.72 37.46 -4.35
C ALA A 12 44.96 35.96 -4.12
N GLY A 13 45.27 35.60 -2.88
CA GLY A 13 45.32 34.21 -2.46
C GLY A 13 43.91 33.64 -2.48
N LEU A 14 43.72 32.57 -3.25
CA LEU A 14 42.65 31.62 -3.06
C LEU A 14 43.29 30.40 -2.43
N SER A 15 43.06 30.25 -1.13
CA SER A 15 43.20 28.98 -0.43
C SER A 15 42.30 27.96 -1.13
N SER A 16 42.91 27.01 -1.83
CA SER A 16 42.23 25.81 -2.28
C SER A 16 41.80 25.03 -1.04
N VAL A 17 40.51 25.08 -0.70
CA VAL A 17 39.92 24.04 0.14
C VAL A 17 39.96 22.78 -0.73
N ALA A 18 40.88 21.87 -0.42
CA ALA A 18 40.89 20.55 -1.02
C ALA A 18 39.59 19.87 -0.60
N GLN A 19 38.76 19.51 -1.57
CA GLN A 19 37.59 18.66 -1.38
C GLN A 19 38.14 17.26 -1.06
N ALA A 20 38.01 16.83 0.19
CA ALA A 20 38.49 15.50 0.58
C ALA A 20 37.44 14.48 0.15
N GLU A 21 37.73 13.68 -0.86
CA GLU A 21 37.00 12.46 -1.19
C GLU A 21 37.56 11.32 -0.33
N TYR A 22 36.72 10.61 0.43
CA TYR A 22 37.16 9.45 1.19
C TYR A 22 37.04 8.18 0.34
N SER A 23 38.17 7.69 -0.17
CA SER A 23 38.23 6.44 -0.92
C SER A 23 38.14 5.23 0.02
N VAL A 24 37.76 4.07 -0.53
CA VAL A 24 37.95 2.79 0.16
C VAL A 24 39.38 2.68 0.72
N GLY A 25 39.49 2.27 1.99
CA GLY A 25 40.74 2.19 2.74
C GLY A 25 41.11 3.45 3.53
N SER A 26 40.35 4.54 3.43
CA SER A 26 40.59 5.77 4.19
C SER A 26 39.82 5.80 5.52
N VAL A 27 40.26 6.62 6.47
CA VAL A 27 39.55 6.88 7.73
C VAL A 27 38.98 8.29 7.66
N PRO A 28 37.65 8.47 7.68
CA PRO A 28 37.04 9.79 7.69
C PRO A 28 37.23 10.45 9.07
N PRO A 29 37.08 11.78 9.17
CA PRO A 29 37.25 12.50 10.42
C PRO A 29 36.15 12.10 11.40
N ASP A 30 36.24 12.57 12.64
CA ASP A 30 35.13 12.42 13.60
C ASP A 30 34.16 13.58 13.45
N PHE A 31 32.91 13.38 13.86
CA PHE A 31 31.89 14.43 13.91
C PHE A 31 30.91 14.21 15.05
N THR A 32 30.12 15.24 15.35
CA THR A 32 29.05 15.16 16.35
C THR A 32 27.81 15.88 15.88
N CYS A 33 26.65 15.22 15.99
CA CYS A 33 25.38 15.68 15.43
C CYS A 33 24.21 15.46 16.38
N ASN A 34 23.18 16.27 16.24
CA ASN A 34 21.93 16.03 16.95
C ASN A 34 21.05 15.08 16.15
N THR A 35 20.30 14.24 16.86
CA THR A 35 19.39 13.25 16.28
C THR A 35 17.93 13.67 16.49
N THR A 36 17.07 13.35 15.51
CA THR A 36 15.59 13.47 15.62
C THR A 36 14.97 12.42 16.54
N ARG A 37 15.69 11.32 16.79
CA ARG A 37 15.29 10.19 17.63
C ARG A 37 16.25 10.03 18.81
N PRO A 38 15.78 9.78 20.04
CA PRO A 38 16.68 9.38 21.11
C PRO A 38 17.35 8.05 20.72
N ASP A 39 18.66 8.06 20.53
CA ASP A 39 19.47 6.85 20.57
C ASP A 39 19.49 6.30 22.01
N LEU A 40 20.05 5.11 22.21
CA LEU A 40 20.28 4.51 23.54
C LEU A 40 21.16 5.38 24.47
N HIS A 41 21.64 6.55 24.02
CA HIS A 41 22.67 7.35 24.69
C HIS A 41 22.34 8.84 24.88
N GLY A 42 21.17 9.31 24.45
CA GLY A 42 20.67 10.64 24.77
C GLY A 42 21.27 11.75 23.89
N THR A 43 20.46 12.15 22.90
CA THR A 43 20.42 13.48 22.25
C THR A 43 21.61 13.88 21.32
N SER A 44 22.77 13.20 21.34
CA SER A 44 23.90 13.53 20.44
C SER A 44 24.65 12.31 19.92
N TRP A 45 24.87 12.24 18.61
CA TRP A 45 25.57 11.16 17.90
C TRP A 45 27.04 11.53 17.65
N ASN A 46 28.00 10.62 17.87
CA ASN A 46 29.43 10.81 17.63
C ASN A 46 30.01 9.62 16.86
N LEU A 47 30.74 9.81 15.75
CA LEU A 47 31.19 8.69 14.90
C LEU A 47 32.15 7.74 15.64
N ASN A 48 33.04 8.29 16.46
CA ASN A 48 34.01 7.49 17.20
C ASN A 48 33.40 6.64 18.32
N SER A 49 32.21 6.95 18.83
CA SER A 49 31.54 6.10 19.82
C SER A 49 31.03 4.77 19.25
N TYR A 50 31.03 4.62 17.92
CA TYR A 50 30.58 3.41 17.23
C TYR A 50 31.75 2.54 16.73
N ARG A 51 32.99 2.80 17.20
CA ARG A 51 34.10 1.84 16.98
C ARG A 51 33.75 0.49 17.58
N GLY A 52 34.06 -0.58 16.85
CA GLY A 52 33.60 -1.93 17.15
C GLY A 52 32.31 -2.35 16.44
N LYS A 53 31.62 -1.42 15.75
CA LYS A 53 30.49 -1.72 14.86
C LYS A 53 30.83 -1.40 13.41
N VAL A 54 30.18 -2.09 12.48
CA VAL A 54 30.08 -1.62 11.09
C VAL A 54 29.10 -0.45 11.06
N VAL A 55 29.47 0.66 10.41
CA VAL A 55 28.65 1.88 10.37
C VAL A 55 28.36 2.27 8.92
N MET A 56 27.07 2.38 8.59
CA MET A 56 26.61 2.95 7.33
C MET A 56 26.22 4.43 7.52
N ILE A 57 26.82 5.30 6.72
CA ILE A 57 26.49 6.74 6.67
C ILE A 57 25.83 7.02 5.32
N ASN A 58 24.54 7.31 5.33
CA ASN A 58 23.76 7.67 4.14
C ASN A 58 23.45 9.17 4.14
N PHE A 59 23.61 9.82 2.99
CA PHE A 59 23.31 11.24 2.77
C PHE A 59 22.16 11.38 1.79
N GLY A 60 21.16 12.18 2.12
CA GLY A 60 20.02 12.44 1.25
C GLY A 60 19.29 13.74 1.58
N ALA A 61 18.21 13.99 0.85
CA ALA A 61 17.33 15.14 1.03
C ALA A 61 15.89 14.73 0.77
N VAL A 62 14.94 15.40 1.42
CA VAL A 62 13.52 15.02 1.36
C VAL A 62 12.93 15.12 -0.06
N TRP A 63 13.43 16.05 -0.88
CA TRP A 63 13.01 16.23 -2.28
C TRP A 63 13.69 15.25 -3.26
N CYS A 64 14.66 14.47 -2.81
CA CYS A 64 15.45 13.58 -3.65
C CYS A 64 14.67 12.27 -3.90
N GLY A 65 14.07 12.16 -5.09
CA GLY A 65 13.34 10.96 -5.53
C GLY A 65 14.12 9.66 -5.33
N PRO A 66 15.37 9.54 -5.82
CA PRO A 66 16.18 8.33 -5.62
C PRO A 66 16.50 8.02 -4.15
N CYS A 67 16.70 9.04 -3.32
CA CYS A 67 16.91 8.86 -1.88
C CYS A 67 15.65 8.28 -1.22
N ASN A 68 14.48 8.82 -1.56
CA ASN A 68 13.20 8.31 -1.07
C ASN A 68 12.90 6.88 -1.56
N SER A 69 13.36 6.49 -2.75
CA SER A 69 13.23 5.11 -3.22
C SER A 69 14.19 4.12 -2.56
N GLU A 70 15.31 4.60 -1.99
CA GLU A 70 16.28 3.79 -1.26
C GLU A 70 15.79 3.44 0.17
N PHE A 71 14.98 4.30 0.77
CA PHE A 71 14.59 4.23 2.18
C PHE A 71 13.86 2.94 2.60
N PRO A 72 12.88 2.41 1.84
CA PRO A 72 12.25 1.15 2.19
C PRO A 72 13.26 -0.01 2.31
N TYR A 73 14.29 -0.01 1.45
CA TYR A 73 15.34 -1.02 1.49
C TYR A 73 16.24 -0.83 2.71
N LEU A 74 16.75 0.37 2.95
CA LEU A 74 17.59 0.63 4.13
C LEU A 74 16.87 0.35 5.44
N GLN A 75 15.57 0.66 5.50
CA GLN A 75 14.74 0.39 6.65
C GLN A 75 14.57 -1.12 6.89
N SER A 76 14.22 -1.87 5.84
CA SER A 76 14.12 -3.32 5.89
C SER A 76 15.44 -3.98 6.33
N GLU A 77 16.56 -3.55 5.75
CA GLU A 77 17.89 -4.05 6.13
C GLU A 77 18.23 -3.75 7.59
N TYR A 78 17.94 -2.53 8.06
CA TYR A 78 18.23 -2.10 9.43
C TYR A 78 17.43 -2.88 10.48
N GLU A 79 16.19 -3.27 10.19
CA GLU A 79 15.33 -3.99 11.13
C GLU A 79 15.47 -5.51 11.05
N THR A 80 15.71 -6.05 9.86
CA THR A 80 15.57 -7.50 9.62
C THR A 80 16.91 -8.23 9.69
N ASN A 81 18.00 -7.61 9.21
CA ASN A 81 19.21 -8.35 8.85
C ASN A 81 20.38 -8.15 9.82
N TYR A 82 20.37 -7.11 10.65
CA TYR A 82 21.55 -6.78 11.47
C TYR A 82 21.20 -6.48 12.94
N ASP A 83 21.94 -7.12 13.84
CA ASP A 83 21.88 -6.83 15.28
C ASP A 83 22.43 -5.41 15.55
N PRO A 84 21.68 -4.53 16.24
CA PRO A 84 22.16 -3.23 16.68
C PRO A 84 23.47 -3.29 17.49
N ALA A 85 23.85 -4.43 18.07
CA ALA A 85 25.12 -4.63 18.75
C ALA A 85 26.34 -4.59 17.80
N GLY A 86 26.18 -5.01 16.53
CA GLY A 86 27.27 -5.13 15.55
C GLY A 86 27.19 -4.18 14.36
N PHE A 87 26.02 -3.58 14.09
CA PHE A 87 25.79 -2.66 12.99
C PHE A 87 25.09 -1.38 13.46
N GLU A 88 25.33 -0.27 12.76
CA GLU A 88 24.56 0.96 12.91
C GLU A 88 24.40 1.64 11.55
N LEU A 89 23.20 2.17 11.28
CA LEU A 89 22.91 2.99 10.11
C LEU A 89 22.52 4.39 10.57
N ILE A 90 23.10 5.41 9.95
CA ILE A 90 22.63 6.78 10.11
C ILE A 90 22.29 7.42 8.77
N HIS A 91 21.26 8.24 8.78
CA HIS A 91 20.92 9.10 7.67
C HIS A 91 21.18 10.57 8.03
N ILE A 92 21.88 11.28 7.16
CA ILE A 92 22.18 12.71 7.31
C ILE A 92 21.41 13.48 6.24
N ASP A 93 20.46 14.29 6.69
CA ASP A 93 19.79 15.25 5.82
C ASP A 93 20.75 16.38 5.44
N VAL A 94 20.98 16.53 4.13
CA VAL A 94 21.97 17.50 3.62
C VAL A 94 21.47 18.95 3.73
N ASP A 95 20.15 19.15 3.76
CA ASP A 95 19.53 20.49 3.80
C ASP A 95 19.34 21.02 5.24
N ASN A 96 19.48 20.16 6.25
CA ASN A 96 19.28 20.47 7.66
C ASN A 96 17.84 20.92 7.98
N GLU A 97 16.88 20.24 7.38
CA GLU A 97 15.48 20.43 7.64
C GLU A 97 15.15 20.17 9.13
N PRO A 98 14.15 20.88 9.67
CA PRO A 98 13.78 20.75 11.07
C PRO A 98 13.14 19.39 11.36
N ALA A 99 13.22 18.96 12.63
CA ALA A 99 12.77 17.63 13.07
C ALA A 99 11.35 17.29 12.66
N ASP A 100 10.42 18.23 12.83
CA ASP A 100 9.01 18.04 12.48
C ASP A 100 8.82 17.78 10.98
N TYR A 101 9.66 18.37 10.13
CA TYR A 101 9.60 18.16 8.69
C TYR A 101 10.10 16.76 8.31
N LEU A 102 11.23 16.33 8.87
CA LEU A 102 11.75 14.97 8.68
C LEU A 102 10.80 13.91 9.23
N ASN A 103 10.18 14.17 10.40
CA ASN A 103 9.18 13.29 11.01
C ASN A 103 7.98 13.07 10.07
N ASN A 104 7.47 14.14 9.47
CA ASN A 104 6.29 14.06 8.60
C ASN A 104 6.58 13.41 7.23
N HIS A 105 7.84 13.41 6.78
CA HIS A 105 8.18 12.94 5.44
C HIS A 105 8.82 11.55 5.42
N TRP A 106 9.72 11.25 6.35
CA TRP A 106 10.44 9.98 6.34
C TRP A 106 9.91 8.99 7.36
N ILE A 107 9.70 9.43 8.59
CA ILE A 107 9.12 8.58 9.63
C ILE A 107 7.65 8.28 9.31
N GLY A 108 6.86 9.30 8.98
CA GLY A 108 5.43 9.13 8.73
C GLY A 108 5.11 8.31 7.49
N ASN A 109 5.92 8.43 6.42
CA ASN A 109 5.63 7.76 5.15
C ASN A 109 6.36 6.43 4.97
N TYR A 110 7.55 6.24 5.58
CA TYR A 110 8.37 5.04 5.38
C TYR A 110 8.66 4.28 6.68
N GLY A 111 8.09 4.69 7.81
CA GLY A 111 8.26 4.00 9.08
C GLY A 111 9.68 4.02 9.63
N VAL A 112 10.54 4.95 9.19
CA VAL A 112 11.98 4.93 9.48
C VAL A 112 12.30 4.85 10.98
N THR A 113 13.10 3.85 11.37
CA THR A 113 13.54 3.62 12.76
C THR A 113 15.01 3.90 13.02
N PHE A 114 15.87 3.90 11.99
CA PHE A 114 17.26 4.30 12.14
C PHE A 114 17.43 5.80 12.46
N PRO A 115 18.52 6.21 13.14
CA PRO A 115 18.76 7.61 13.47
C PRO A 115 18.83 8.55 12.25
N LEU A 116 18.00 9.59 12.26
CA LEU A 116 18.07 10.73 11.32
C LEU A 116 18.75 11.91 11.99
N LEU A 117 19.88 12.35 11.44
CA LEU A 117 20.70 13.43 11.97
C LEU A 117 20.36 14.78 11.32
N MET A 118 20.20 15.80 12.16
CA MET A 118 19.92 17.19 11.76
C MET A 118 21.07 18.12 12.10
N GLY A 119 21.21 19.19 11.31
CA GLY A 119 22.21 20.23 11.57
C GLY A 119 23.64 19.83 11.20
N CYS A 120 23.79 18.75 10.44
CA CYS A 120 25.05 18.17 10.00
C CYS A 120 25.21 18.00 8.48
N GLY A 121 24.31 18.56 7.68
CA GLY A 121 24.39 18.53 6.22
C GLY A 121 25.68 19.14 5.66
N SER A 122 26.37 20.02 6.42
CA SER A 122 27.71 20.49 6.05
C SER A 122 28.76 19.37 5.94
N LEU A 123 28.55 18.22 6.62
CA LEU A 123 29.40 17.04 6.49
C LEU A 123 29.36 16.46 5.09
N PHE A 124 28.28 16.66 4.34
CA PHE A 124 28.20 16.18 2.96
C PHE A 124 29.32 16.72 2.08
N GLY A 125 29.78 17.96 2.31
CA GLY A 125 30.93 18.51 1.59
C GLY A 125 32.28 17.89 1.96
N ALA A 126 32.38 17.21 3.11
CA ALA A 126 33.58 16.56 3.60
C ALA A 126 33.56 15.03 3.40
N TYR A 127 32.39 14.39 3.44
CA TYR A 127 32.21 12.94 3.33
C TYR A 127 31.70 12.54 1.95
N GLY A 128 30.97 13.43 1.30
CA GLY A 128 30.27 13.18 0.06
C GLY A 128 31.05 13.54 -1.21
N THR A 129 30.55 13.10 -2.36
CA THR A 129 31.05 13.46 -3.72
C THR A 129 30.30 14.63 -4.34
N GLY A 130 29.31 15.19 -3.63
CA GLY A 130 28.46 16.29 -4.12
C GLY A 130 27.18 15.84 -4.84
N TYR A 131 26.92 14.54 -4.92
CA TYR A 131 25.66 13.97 -5.44
C TYR A 131 24.98 13.11 -4.38
N ILE A 132 23.64 13.18 -4.31
CA ILE A 132 22.81 12.37 -3.41
C ILE A 132 21.89 11.43 -4.23
N PRO A 133 21.49 10.26 -3.71
CA PRO A 133 21.93 9.69 -2.43
C PRO A 133 23.40 9.31 -2.46
N HIS A 134 24.04 9.29 -1.29
CA HIS A 134 25.44 8.86 -1.15
C HIS A 134 25.58 8.04 0.11
N THR A 135 26.05 6.80 -0.04
CA THR A 135 26.32 5.87 1.07
C THR A 135 27.82 5.62 1.25
N LEU A 136 28.30 5.79 2.48
CA LEU A 136 29.61 5.31 2.94
C LEU A 136 29.41 4.16 3.91
N LEU A 137 30.23 3.11 3.78
CA LEU A 137 30.23 1.98 4.70
C LEU A 137 31.60 1.87 5.37
N LEU A 138 31.61 1.88 6.70
CA LEU A 138 32.80 1.84 7.54
C LEU A 138 32.87 0.51 8.29
N ASP A 139 34.05 -0.09 8.38
CA ASP A 139 34.27 -1.25 9.24
C ASP A 139 34.37 -0.90 10.74
N THR A 140 34.60 -1.92 11.56
CA THR A 140 34.72 -1.81 13.03
C THR A 140 35.88 -0.92 13.50
N GLU A 141 36.90 -0.70 12.66
CA GLU A 141 38.02 0.22 12.92
C GLU A 141 37.72 1.66 12.43
N GLY A 142 36.57 1.86 11.77
CA GLY A 142 36.13 3.12 11.18
C GLY A 142 36.79 3.41 9.82
N ILE A 143 37.25 2.38 9.11
CA ILE A 143 37.87 2.52 7.78
C ILE A 143 36.79 2.31 6.71
N VAL A 144 36.77 3.16 5.69
CA VAL A 144 35.85 3.03 4.55
C VAL A 144 36.10 1.71 3.81
N ARG A 145 35.05 0.92 3.66
CA ARG A 145 35.00 -0.33 2.88
C ARG A 145 34.09 -0.24 1.67
N GLY A 146 33.16 0.72 1.67
CA GLY A 146 32.27 0.99 0.56
C GLY A 146 31.94 2.47 0.41
N ASN A 147 31.74 2.90 -0.82
CA ASN A 147 31.43 4.29 -1.17
C ASN A 147 30.61 4.29 -2.48
N TRP A 148 29.32 4.60 -2.38
CA TRP A 148 28.37 4.57 -3.50
C TRP A 148 27.70 5.92 -3.70
N VAL A 149 27.57 6.31 -4.96
CA VAL A 149 26.89 7.53 -5.38
C VAL A 149 25.68 7.12 -6.22
N GLY A 150 24.49 7.51 -5.77
CA GLY A 150 23.23 6.97 -6.25
C GLY A 150 22.84 5.67 -5.54
N PHE A 151 21.65 5.19 -5.87
CA PHE A 151 21.11 3.93 -5.37
C PHE A 151 20.70 3.05 -6.56
N ALA A 152 21.15 1.80 -6.56
CA ALA A 152 20.66 0.77 -7.46
C ALA A 152 20.44 -0.52 -6.65
N THR A 153 19.33 -1.21 -6.88
CA THR A 153 19.00 -2.45 -6.17
C THR A 153 20.06 -3.54 -6.34
N GLY A 154 20.80 -3.53 -7.44
CA GLY A 154 21.94 -4.44 -7.67
C GLY A 154 23.14 -4.22 -6.76
N ASP A 155 23.24 -3.09 -6.06
CA ASP A 155 24.31 -2.82 -5.10
C ASP A 155 24.04 -3.46 -3.73
N ILE A 156 22.78 -3.84 -3.44
CA ILE A 156 22.36 -4.39 -2.14
C ILE A 156 23.19 -5.63 -1.77
N PRO A 157 23.32 -6.68 -2.60
CA PRO A 157 24.09 -7.86 -2.24
C PRO A 157 25.58 -7.57 -1.98
N VAL A 158 26.13 -6.55 -2.64
CA VAL A 158 27.53 -6.13 -2.44
C VAL A 158 27.68 -5.41 -1.10
N ILE A 159 26.74 -4.53 -0.76
CA ILE A 159 26.70 -3.82 0.52
C ILE A 159 26.56 -4.83 1.66
N GLN A 160 25.62 -5.77 1.55
CA GLN A 160 25.40 -6.85 2.52
C GLN A 160 26.68 -7.67 2.73
N GLY A 161 27.27 -8.19 1.65
CA GLY A 161 28.50 -9.00 1.75
C GLY A 161 29.69 -8.23 2.38
N ILE A 162 29.77 -6.90 2.21
CA ILE A 162 30.77 -6.09 2.89
C ILE A 162 30.43 -5.92 4.37
N ILE A 163 29.18 -5.56 4.71
CA ILE A 163 28.72 -5.43 6.09
C ILE A 163 29.05 -6.70 6.86
N GLU A 164 28.59 -7.82 6.33
CA GLU A 164 28.91 -9.16 6.78
C GLU A 164 30.42 -9.31 7.01
N SER A 165 31.26 -9.13 5.99
CA SER A 165 32.71 -9.42 6.10
C SER A 165 33.48 -8.66 7.19
N TYR A 166 32.93 -7.54 7.68
CA TYR A 166 33.54 -6.69 8.71
C TYR A 166 32.76 -6.65 10.01
N MET A 167 31.52 -7.14 10.04
CA MET A 167 30.86 -7.45 11.29
C MET A 167 31.64 -8.61 11.91
N SER A 168 32.25 -8.38 13.07
CA SER A 168 32.74 -9.45 13.91
C SER A 168 31.52 -10.18 14.47
N ILE A 169 30.86 -10.98 13.64
CA ILE A 169 29.87 -11.94 14.11
C ILE A 169 30.67 -13.13 14.63
N ASP A 170 31.21 -12.99 15.83
CA ASP A 170 31.81 -14.10 16.58
C ASP A 170 30.72 -15.05 17.10
N PHE A 171 29.61 -15.19 16.38
CA PHE A 171 28.45 -16.01 16.70
C PHE A 171 27.73 -16.43 15.40
N PRO A 172 26.95 -17.52 15.40
CA PRO A 172 26.13 -17.87 14.23
C PRO A 172 25.02 -16.84 14.01
N SER A 173 24.67 -16.55 12.76
CA SER A 173 23.55 -15.67 12.40
C SER A 173 22.45 -16.50 11.77
N LEU A 174 21.45 -16.88 12.57
CA LEU A 174 20.41 -17.81 12.16
C LEU A 174 19.14 -17.07 11.76
N THR A 175 18.66 -17.32 10.54
CA THR A 175 17.41 -16.75 10.01
C THR A 175 16.47 -17.83 9.50
N ILE A 176 15.20 -17.48 9.41
CA ILE A 176 14.16 -18.29 8.78
C ILE A 176 14.43 -18.37 7.28
N ASN A 177 14.57 -19.57 6.72
CA ASN A 177 14.66 -19.73 5.26
C ASN A 177 13.34 -20.25 4.65
N GLU A 178 12.77 -21.30 5.21
CA GLU A 178 11.55 -21.92 4.68
C GLU A 178 10.65 -22.43 5.81
N THR A 179 9.34 -22.33 5.60
CA THR A 179 8.30 -22.91 6.47
C THR A 179 7.47 -23.90 5.66
N MET A 180 7.12 -25.03 6.28
CA MET A 180 6.31 -26.07 5.64
C MET A 180 5.18 -26.48 6.57
N ILE A 181 3.97 -26.52 6.05
CA ILE A 181 2.79 -27.06 6.74
C ILE A 181 2.52 -28.46 6.22
N SER A 182 2.28 -29.41 7.13
CA SER A 182 1.80 -30.75 6.79
C SER A 182 0.75 -31.22 7.80
N GLY A 183 -0.05 -32.22 7.42
CA GLY A 183 -1.17 -32.68 8.26
C GLY A 183 -2.42 -31.80 8.18
N ASP A 184 -2.40 -30.78 7.31
CA ASP A 184 -3.60 -30.16 6.76
C ASP A 184 -4.39 -31.23 5.99
N ALA A 185 -5.68 -31.37 6.32
CA ALA A 185 -6.52 -32.46 5.83
C ALA A 185 -7.01 -32.21 4.40
N ASN A 186 -7.04 -30.95 3.97
CA ASN A 186 -7.57 -30.53 2.68
C ASN A 186 -6.45 -30.30 1.63
N GLU A 187 -5.19 -30.35 2.08
CA GLU A 187 -3.94 -30.20 1.31
C GLU A 187 -3.81 -28.88 0.53
N ASP A 188 -4.37 -27.77 1.05
CA ASP A 188 -4.19 -26.43 0.52
C ASP A 188 -2.98 -25.67 1.08
N GLY A 189 -2.26 -26.30 2.01
CA GLY A 189 -1.08 -25.72 2.65
C GLY A 189 -1.42 -24.73 3.75
N ARG A 190 -2.68 -24.67 4.21
CA ARG A 190 -3.12 -23.80 5.30
C ARG A 190 -3.69 -24.64 6.46
N PRO A 191 -3.37 -24.27 7.72
CA PRO A 191 -4.06 -24.84 8.88
C PRO A 191 -5.49 -24.29 9.01
N ASP A 192 -6.49 -25.15 8.95
CA ASP A 192 -7.90 -24.76 9.09
C ASP A 192 -8.46 -24.97 10.50
N ALA A 193 -9.61 -24.34 10.78
CA ALA A 193 -10.32 -24.52 12.03
C ALA A 193 -10.64 -26.00 12.33
N GLY A 194 -10.21 -26.48 13.50
CA GLY A 194 -10.37 -27.87 13.93
C GLY A 194 -9.22 -28.80 13.53
N GLU A 195 -8.24 -28.32 12.77
CA GLU A 195 -7.11 -29.14 12.34
C GLU A 195 -5.97 -29.23 13.36
N THR A 196 -5.14 -30.25 13.19
CA THR A 196 -3.85 -30.35 13.88
C THR A 196 -2.77 -30.57 12.84
N VAL A 197 -1.91 -29.57 12.70
CA VAL A 197 -0.86 -29.55 11.69
C VAL A 197 0.52 -29.72 12.32
N ASN A 198 1.47 -30.07 11.48
CA ASN A 198 2.89 -30.01 11.77
C ASN A 198 3.50 -28.84 11.00
N LEU A 199 4.36 -28.08 11.69
CA LEU A 199 5.11 -26.97 11.14
C LEU A 199 6.59 -27.37 11.09
N GLY A 200 7.04 -27.67 9.87
CA GLY A 200 8.44 -27.84 9.51
C GLY A 200 9.09 -26.51 9.20
N PHE A 201 10.40 -26.42 9.46
CA PHE A 201 11.11 -25.17 9.50
C PHE A 201 12.60 -25.34 9.15
N SER A 202 13.16 -24.48 8.30
CA SER A 202 14.61 -24.44 8.05
C SER A 202 15.27 -23.16 8.55
N LEU A 203 16.44 -23.32 9.17
CA LEU A 203 17.31 -22.23 9.57
C LEU A 203 18.48 -22.14 8.60
N SER A 204 18.74 -20.94 8.09
CA SER A 204 19.96 -20.61 7.35
C SER A 204 20.95 -19.92 8.27
N ASN A 205 22.23 -20.29 8.20
CA ASN A 205 23.29 -19.57 8.89
C ASN A 205 23.96 -18.57 7.94
N SER A 206 23.54 -17.31 7.97
CA SER A 206 24.17 -16.21 7.21
C SER A 206 25.45 -15.69 7.87
N GLY A 207 25.86 -16.27 8.99
CA GLY A 207 27.15 -15.98 9.62
C GLY A 207 28.30 -16.42 8.70
N ILE A 208 29.48 -15.86 8.91
CA ILE A 208 30.58 -15.95 7.93
C ILE A 208 31.71 -16.87 8.41
N ALA A 209 31.80 -17.09 9.73
CA ALA A 209 32.95 -17.73 10.33
C ALA A 209 32.63 -18.76 11.42
N VAL A 210 31.38 -18.81 11.90
CA VAL A 210 31.03 -19.58 13.09
C VAL A 210 29.87 -20.53 12.81
N ASP A 211 30.12 -21.82 13.03
CA ASP A 211 29.12 -22.87 12.96
C ASP A 211 28.12 -22.73 14.12
N ALA A 212 26.83 -22.91 13.83
CA ALA A 212 25.84 -23.22 14.84
C ALA A 212 25.95 -24.72 15.16
N LEU A 213 26.30 -25.10 16.39
CA LEU A 213 26.66 -26.49 16.70
C LEU A 213 25.51 -27.29 17.32
N THR A 214 25.03 -26.87 18.49
CA THR A 214 23.90 -27.49 19.17
C THR A 214 22.75 -26.49 19.20
N THR A 215 21.91 -26.57 18.17
CA THR A 215 20.80 -25.65 17.97
C THR A 215 19.50 -26.29 18.46
N THR A 216 18.81 -25.59 19.34
CA THR A 216 17.46 -25.90 19.81
C THR A 216 16.54 -24.75 19.46
N ALA A 217 15.27 -25.02 19.18
CA ALA A 217 14.28 -23.98 18.98
C ALA A 217 13.00 -24.31 19.74
N THR A 218 12.35 -23.27 20.27
CA THR A 218 11.04 -23.38 20.91
C THR A 218 10.02 -22.45 20.27
N LEU A 219 8.86 -23.00 19.94
CA LEU A 219 7.72 -22.30 19.36
C LEU A 219 6.79 -21.77 20.46
N SER A 220 6.34 -20.53 20.30
CA SER A 220 5.29 -19.91 21.11
C SER A 220 4.41 -19.00 20.27
N THR A 221 3.20 -18.71 20.74
CA THR A 221 2.31 -17.73 20.11
C THR A 221 1.38 -17.13 21.16
N THR A 222 0.89 -15.93 20.90
CA THR A 222 -0.19 -15.30 21.65
C THR A 222 -1.53 -15.33 20.92
N ALA A 223 -1.57 -15.92 19.72
CA ALA A 223 -2.77 -16.09 18.91
C ALA A 223 -3.87 -16.84 19.68
N GLU A 224 -5.03 -16.22 19.80
CA GLU A 224 -6.22 -16.90 20.32
C GLU A 224 -6.63 -18.05 19.37
N GLY A 225 -7.16 -19.14 19.93
CA GLY A 225 -7.58 -20.31 19.14
C GLY A 225 -6.46 -21.27 18.73
N ILE A 226 -5.19 -20.97 19.02
CA ILE A 226 -4.06 -21.87 18.74
C ILE A 226 -3.58 -22.59 20.01
N THR A 227 -3.40 -23.90 19.92
CA THR A 227 -2.82 -24.73 20.99
C THR A 227 -1.56 -25.43 20.48
N ILE A 228 -0.40 -25.11 21.06
CA ILE A 228 0.86 -25.77 20.71
C ILE A 228 0.94 -27.14 21.39
N ASN A 229 1.07 -28.19 20.58
CA ASN A 229 1.15 -29.59 21.01
C ASN A 229 2.60 -30.07 21.14
N ASN A 230 3.46 -29.68 20.18
CA ASN A 230 4.90 -29.87 20.24
C ASN A 230 5.59 -28.52 20.02
N ALA A 231 6.17 -28.00 21.10
CA ALA A 231 6.77 -26.66 21.13
C ALA A 231 8.28 -26.66 20.94
N SER A 232 8.95 -27.81 20.79
CA SER A 232 10.42 -27.86 20.82
C SER A 232 10.98 -28.73 19.70
N THR A 233 12.10 -28.29 19.13
CA THR A 233 12.87 -29.07 18.15
C THR A 233 14.37 -28.81 18.26
N THR A 234 15.14 -29.58 17.50
CA THR A 234 16.59 -29.48 17.34
C THR A 234 16.95 -29.37 15.87
N PHE A 235 18.14 -28.83 15.60
CA PHE A 235 18.72 -28.83 14.26
C PHE A 235 20.10 -29.50 14.31
N PRO A 236 20.55 -30.10 13.20
CA PRO A 236 21.95 -30.45 13.04
C PRO A 236 22.84 -29.19 13.06
N ALA A 237 24.16 -29.40 13.06
CA ALA A 237 25.09 -28.29 12.99
C ALA A 237 24.95 -27.55 11.64
N ILE A 238 24.88 -26.22 11.68
CA ILE A 238 24.65 -25.37 10.51
C ILE A 238 25.88 -24.51 10.27
N ALA A 239 26.66 -24.86 9.26
CA ALA A 239 27.86 -24.12 8.89
C ALA A 239 27.49 -22.79 8.20
N PRO A 240 28.39 -21.79 8.20
CA PRO A 240 28.26 -20.58 7.38
C PRO A 240 27.82 -20.85 5.93
N GLY A 241 26.69 -20.27 5.53
CA GLY A 241 26.09 -20.41 4.20
C GLY A 241 25.22 -21.66 3.99
N ASP A 242 25.17 -22.58 4.95
CA ASP A 242 24.32 -23.77 4.87
C ASP A 242 22.91 -23.49 5.44
N THR A 243 21.97 -24.37 5.08
CA THR A 243 20.59 -24.34 5.54
C THR A 243 20.17 -25.73 5.96
N GLU A 244 19.57 -25.86 7.12
CA GLU A 244 19.17 -27.15 7.69
C GLU A 244 17.74 -27.09 8.23
N PHE A 245 17.03 -28.21 8.08
CA PHE A 245 15.69 -28.38 8.63
C PHE A 245 15.74 -28.89 10.07
N ASN A 246 14.69 -28.59 10.81
CA ASN A 246 14.45 -29.14 12.14
C ASN A 246 14.31 -30.68 12.08
N ASP A 247 14.81 -31.38 13.11
CA ASP A 247 14.76 -32.85 13.18
C ASP A 247 13.33 -33.39 13.36
N VAL A 248 12.49 -32.63 14.08
CA VAL A 248 11.09 -32.95 14.38
C VAL A 248 10.25 -31.70 14.23
N ASP A 249 9.16 -31.79 13.50
CA ASP A 249 8.23 -30.66 13.31
C ASP A 249 7.60 -30.20 14.62
N PHE A 250 7.45 -28.88 14.74
CA PHE A 250 6.52 -28.34 15.71
C PHE A 250 5.12 -28.82 15.36
N SER A 251 4.22 -28.84 16.33
CA SER A 251 2.82 -29.18 16.06
C SER A 251 1.91 -28.28 16.87
N PHE A 252 0.82 -27.85 16.25
CA PHE A 252 -0.23 -27.08 16.90
C PHE A 252 -1.60 -27.48 16.36
N SER A 253 -2.63 -27.23 17.16
CA SER A 253 -4.03 -27.40 16.80
C SER A 253 -4.71 -26.04 16.70
N VAL A 254 -5.59 -25.91 15.72
CA VAL A 254 -6.49 -24.76 15.56
C VAL A 254 -7.85 -25.14 16.15
N ALA A 255 -8.42 -24.29 17.00
CA ALA A 255 -9.74 -24.53 17.56
C ALA A 255 -10.83 -24.51 16.46
N GLU A 256 -11.91 -25.25 16.68
CA GLU A 256 -13.08 -25.19 15.80
C GLU A 256 -13.74 -23.80 15.85
N GLY A 257 -14.23 -23.31 14.70
CA GLY A 257 -14.99 -22.07 14.58
C GLY A 257 -14.16 -20.80 14.86
N VAL A 258 -12.84 -20.86 14.67
CA VAL A 258 -11.99 -19.68 14.68
C VAL A 258 -12.19 -18.94 13.37
N GLU A 259 -12.40 -17.62 13.43
CA GLU A 259 -12.47 -16.79 12.23
C GLU A 259 -11.07 -16.66 11.59
N PRO A 260 -10.96 -16.56 10.25
CA PRO A 260 -9.68 -16.47 9.56
C PRO A 260 -8.82 -15.29 10.01
N PHE A 261 -7.53 -15.55 10.28
CA PHE A 261 -6.61 -14.53 10.80
C PHE A 261 -5.14 -14.88 10.55
N TRP A 262 -4.25 -13.91 10.78
CA TRP A 262 -2.80 -14.14 10.79
C TRP A 262 -2.31 -14.41 12.21
N ALA A 263 -1.74 -15.58 12.45
CA ALA A 263 -1.12 -15.94 13.72
C ALA A 263 0.39 -15.65 13.68
N ASP A 264 0.85 -14.79 14.59
CA ASP A 264 2.29 -14.55 14.84
C ASP A 264 2.84 -15.66 15.73
N PHE A 265 3.83 -16.39 15.22
CA PHE A 265 4.58 -17.39 15.95
C PHE A 265 5.99 -16.89 16.23
N THR A 266 6.37 -16.88 17.51
CA THR A 266 7.73 -16.61 17.95
C THR A 266 8.49 -17.92 18.09
N ILE A 267 9.62 -18.01 17.41
CA ILE A 267 10.57 -19.11 17.46
C ILE A 267 11.82 -18.61 18.19
N THR A 268 11.98 -19.01 19.45
CA THR A 268 13.21 -18.73 20.20
C THR A 268 14.24 -19.80 19.88
N VAL A 269 15.29 -19.41 19.15
CA VAL A 269 16.42 -20.27 18.77
C VAL A 269 17.54 -20.07 19.78
N SER A 270 18.16 -21.16 20.23
CA SER A 270 19.35 -21.16 21.09
C SER A 270 20.38 -22.10 20.50
N SER A 271 21.56 -21.58 20.15
CA SER A 271 22.67 -22.35 19.57
C SER A 271 23.96 -22.16 20.36
N THR A 272 24.65 -23.26 20.64
CA THR A 272 26.06 -23.20 21.03
C THR A 272 26.95 -22.95 19.81
N TYR A 273 28.14 -22.40 20.05
CA TYR A 273 29.13 -22.16 19.01
C TYR A 273 30.55 -22.11 19.60
N GLU A 274 31.57 -22.23 18.74
CA GLU A 274 32.97 -22.26 19.20
C GLU A 274 33.40 -20.91 19.78
N GLY A 275 33.99 -20.92 20.98
CA GLY A 275 34.55 -19.72 21.60
C GLY A 275 33.65 -19.00 22.60
N SER A 276 32.42 -19.47 22.85
CA SER A 276 31.52 -18.93 23.87
C SER A 276 31.14 -19.94 24.95
N GLU A 277 31.00 -19.46 26.19
CA GLU A 277 30.44 -20.23 27.32
C GLU A 277 28.90 -20.16 27.36
N GLU A 278 28.31 -19.10 26.80
CA GLU A 278 26.86 -18.88 26.74
C GLU A 278 26.34 -19.11 25.31
N PRO A 279 25.15 -19.72 25.13
CA PRO A 279 24.59 -19.92 23.82
C PRO A 279 24.17 -18.58 23.18
N TYR A 280 24.30 -18.51 21.86
CA TYR A 280 23.64 -17.49 21.06
C TYR A 280 22.13 -17.74 21.13
N VAL A 281 21.35 -16.71 21.44
CA VAL A 281 19.88 -16.79 21.47
C VAL A 281 19.32 -15.73 20.53
N ASN A 282 18.37 -16.14 19.69
CA ASN A 282 17.67 -15.26 18.77
C ASN A 282 16.16 -15.53 18.83
N GLU A 283 15.36 -14.49 18.67
CA GLU A 283 13.91 -14.61 18.50
C GLU A 283 13.56 -14.31 17.06
N LEU A 284 12.98 -15.30 16.39
CA LEU A 284 12.54 -15.21 15.01
C LEU A 284 11.02 -15.22 14.99
N HIS A 285 10.42 -14.52 14.03
CA HIS A 285 8.98 -14.44 13.89
C HIS A 285 8.54 -14.98 12.53
N THR A 286 7.43 -15.71 12.52
CA THR A 286 6.77 -16.12 11.28
C THR A 286 5.26 -15.94 11.41
N MET A 287 4.65 -15.38 10.36
CA MET A 287 3.21 -15.21 10.28
C MET A 287 2.63 -16.39 9.51
N ILE A 288 1.75 -17.15 10.16
CA ILE A 288 1.03 -18.25 9.51
C ILE A 288 -0.43 -17.83 9.39
N ARG A 289 -0.97 -18.01 8.19
CA ARG A 289 -2.37 -17.74 7.94
C ARG A 289 -3.20 -18.90 8.46
N ILE A 290 -4.17 -18.61 9.33
CA ILE A 290 -5.06 -19.59 9.91
C ILE A 290 -6.43 -19.44 9.28
N ASP A 291 -6.98 -20.57 8.83
CA ASP A 291 -8.27 -20.69 8.17
C ASP A 291 -8.39 -19.84 6.89
N ARG A 292 -9.45 -20.09 6.13
CA ARG A 292 -9.68 -19.45 4.84
C ARG A 292 -10.78 -18.38 4.94
N PRO A 293 -10.52 -17.14 4.51
CA PRO A 293 -11.59 -16.15 4.40
C PRO A 293 -12.63 -16.59 3.38
N GLU A 294 -13.85 -16.11 3.56
CA GLU A 294 -14.93 -16.39 2.62
C GLU A 294 -14.73 -15.75 1.23
N LEU A 295 -13.85 -14.74 1.15
CA LEU A 295 -13.67 -13.89 -0.03
C LEU A 295 -12.32 -14.15 -0.73
N LEU A 296 -12.37 -14.36 -2.03
CA LEU A 296 -11.22 -14.38 -2.93
C LEU A 296 -11.27 -13.18 -3.88
N ILE A 297 -10.11 -12.57 -4.12
CA ILE A 297 -9.88 -11.64 -5.22
C ILE A 297 -9.09 -12.39 -6.30
N VAL A 298 -9.58 -12.39 -7.53
CA VAL A 298 -8.83 -12.86 -8.70
C VAL A 298 -8.37 -11.65 -9.47
N ASP A 299 -7.06 -11.46 -9.54
CA ASP A 299 -6.40 -10.47 -10.38
C ASP A 299 -5.90 -11.16 -11.66
N SER A 300 -6.65 -11.00 -12.74
CA SER A 300 -6.39 -11.70 -14.01
C SER A 300 -5.34 -11.01 -14.88
N ASP A 301 -4.86 -9.82 -14.51
CA ASP A 301 -3.89 -9.11 -15.35
C ASP A 301 -2.41 -9.37 -15.00
N GLY A 302 -2.18 -10.14 -13.92
CA GLY A 302 -0.86 -10.59 -13.51
C GLY A 302 -0.07 -9.54 -12.75
N GLY A 303 -0.74 -8.68 -11.97
CA GLY A 303 -0.09 -7.54 -11.29
C GLY A 303 0.53 -6.54 -12.27
N ALA A 304 -0.03 -6.41 -13.49
CA ALA A 304 0.46 -5.46 -14.48
C ALA A 304 0.30 -4.01 -14.00
N ASP A 305 -0.60 -3.80 -13.03
CA ASP A 305 -0.70 -2.62 -12.21
C ASP A 305 -1.06 -2.94 -10.75
N ASP A 306 -0.90 -1.95 -9.87
CA ASP A 306 -1.18 -2.01 -8.43
C ASP A 306 -2.68 -1.73 -8.13
N ASN A 307 -3.60 -1.98 -9.07
CA ASN A 307 -5.00 -1.53 -8.96
C ASN A 307 -5.86 -2.38 -8.01
N GLU A 308 -5.52 -3.63 -7.77
CA GLU A 308 -6.11 -4.50 -6.76
C GLU A 308 -6.01 -3.86 -5.36
N ASN A 309 -5.00 -2.99 -5.14
CA ASN A 309 -4.87 -2.20 -3.91
C ASN A 309 -6.12 -1.39 -3.57
N TRP A 310 -6.93 -1.02 -4.57
CA TRP A 310 -8.18 -0.29 -4.32
C TRP A 310 -9.24 -1.15 -3.62
N VAL A 311 -9.39 -2.40 -4.08
CA VAL A 311 -10.30 -3.39 -3.48
C VAL A 311 -9.75 -3.82 -2.13
N THR A 312 -8.45 -4.16 -2.06
CA THR A 312 -7.84 -4.65 -0.82
C THR A 312 -7.82 -3.57 0.26
N ASN A 313 -7.51 -2.31 -0.06
CA ASN A 313 -7.60 -1.21 0.92
C ASN A 313 -9.03 -1.02 1.45
N ALA A 314 -10.04 -1.20 0.61
CA ALA A 314 -11.43 -1.15 1.04
C ALA A 314 -11.75 -2.30 1.99
N LEU A 315 -11.33 -3.53 1.68
CA LEU A 315 -11.51 -4.69 2.54
C LEU A 315 -10.77 -4.56 3.89
N VAL A 316 -9.52 -4.08 3.86
CA VAL A 316 -8.74 -3.77 5.07
C VAL A 316 -9.45 -2.72 5.93
N SER A 317 -10.02 -1.67 5.33
CA SER A 317 -10.77 -0.65 6.07
C SER A 317 -12.06 -1.18 6.72
N ARG A 318 -12.55 -2.33 6.25
CA ARG A 318 -13.76 -3.01 6.71
C ARG A 318 -13.47 -4.15 7.68
N ASP A 319 -12.19 -4.40 8.00
CA ASP A 319 -11.75 -5.56 8.77
C ASP A 319 -12.22 -6.89 8.15
N GLN A 320 -12.25 -6.94 6.81
CA GLN A 320 -12.73 -8.09 6.05
C GLN A 320 -11.53 -8.88 5.50
N GLY A 321 -11.41 -10.14 5.90
CA GLY A 321 -10.37 -11.04 5.38
C GLY A 321 -10.59 -11.42 3.92
N TYR A 322 -9.51 -11.57 3.15
CA TYR A 322 -9.56 -11.95 1.73
C TYR A 322 -8.29 -12.68 1.28
N ASP A 323 -8.42 -13.57 0.31
CA ASP A 323 -7.30 -14.14 -0.45
C ASP A 323 -7.11 -13.38 -1.77
N VAL A 324 -5.91 -13.46 -2.35
CA VAL A 324 -5.64 -12.95 -3.70
C VAL A 324 -5.02 -14.06 -4.53
N TRP A 325 -5.63 -14.34 -5.68
CA TRP A 325 -5.04 -15.14 -6.74
C TRP A 325 -4.54 -14.20 -7.85
N ASN A 326 -3.22 -14.10 -8.01
CA ASN A 326 -2.61 -13.30 -9.07
C ASN A 326 -2.43 -14.17 -10.33
N GLY A 327 -2.67 -13.62 -11.52
CA GLY A 327 -2.50 -14.29 -12.81
C GLY A 327 -1.10 -14.92 -13.03
N ASP A 328 -0.07 -14.44 -12.34
CA ASP A 328 1.27 -15.06 -12.32
C ASP A 328 1.27 -16.49 -11.73
N ASN A 329 0.27 -16.83 -10.91
CA ASN A 329 0.04 -18.18 -10.38
C ASN A 329 -0.55 -19.14 -11.43
N GLY A 330 -0.86 -18.64 -12.63
CA GLY A 330 -1.55 -19.36 -13.69
C GLY A 330 -3.07 -19.29 -13.57
N GLU A 331 -3.77 -20.04 -14.45
CA GLU A 331 -5.23 -20.11 -14.45
C GLU A 331 -5.75 -20.71 -13.12
N ILE A 332 -6.71 -20.04 -12.50
CA ILE A 332 -7.35 -20.55 -11.29
C ILE A 332 -8.27 -21.73 -11.61
N SER A 333 -8.20 -22.79 -10.79
CA SER A 333 -9.04 -23.98 -10.99
C SER A 333 -10.44 -23.79 -10.41
N GLY A 334 -11.43 -24.50 -10.95
CA GLY A 334 -12.79 -24.54 -10.38
C GLY A 334 -12.83 -25.10 -8.95
N ASP A 335 -11.98 -26.08 -8.64
CA ASP A 335 -11.85 -26.63 -7.28
C ASP A 335 -11.36 -25.56 -6.30
N GLU A 336 -10.44 -24.67 -6.72
CA GLU A 336 -9.97 -23.57 -5.89
C GLU A 336 -11.04 -22.50 -5.71
N LEU A 337 -11.76 -22.12 -6.77
CA LEU A 337 -12.89 -21.19 -6.69
C LEU A 337 -13.97 -21.70 -5.73
N GLY A 338 -14.28 -22.99 -5.77
CA GLY A 338 -15.30 -23.64 -4.94
C GLY A 338 -14.98 -23.67 -3.44
N ARG A 339 -13.77 -23.28 -3.02
CA ARG A 339 -13.37 -23.16 -1.60
C ARG A 339 -13.79 -21.82 -0.98
N TYR A 340 -14.25 -20.87 -1.79
CA TYR A 340 -14.70 -19.55 -1.33
C TYR A 340 -16.22 -19.45 -1.46
N SER A 341 -16.83 -18.57 -0.65
CA SER A 341 -18.25 -18.24 -0.81
C SER A 341 -18.43 -17.06 -1.77
N ARG A 342 -17.43 -16.18 -1.85
CA ARG A 342 -17.45 -15.01 -2.72
C ARG A 342 -16.15 -14.84 -3.50
N VAL A 343 -16.30 -14.47 -4.77
CA VAL A 343 -15.20 -14.10 -5.67
C VAL A 343 -15.40 -12.67 -6.17
N ILE A 344 -14.35 -11.86 -6.08
CA ILE A 344 -14.21 -10.58 -6.80
C ILE A 344 -13.22 -10.81 -7.94
N TRP A 345 -13.70 -10.82 -9.17
CA TRP A 345 -12.89 -11.00 -10.37
C TRP A 345 -12.57 -9.66 -11.02
N LEU A 346 -11.29 -9.35 -11.16
CA LEU A 346 -10.76 -8.13 -11.74
C LEU A 346 -10.04 -8.48 -13.06
N GLY A 347 -10.62 -8.06 -14.19
CA GLY A 347 -10.07 -8.34 -15.52
C GLY A 347 -8.90 -7.44 -15.94
N GLY A 348 -8.79 -6.24 -15.36
CA GLY A 348 -7.68 -5.32 -15.64
C GLY A 348 -7.65 -4.82 -17.10
N ILE A 349 -6.45 -4.80 -17.70
CA ILE A 349 -6.20 -4.25 -19.06
C ILE A 349 -5.98 -5.29 -20.17
N ASN A 350 -6.00 -6.57 -19.82
CA ASN A 350 -5.75 -7.63 -20.79
C ASN A 350 -7.03 -7.89 -21.61
N GLN A 351 -6.89 -8.41 -22.84
CA GLN A 351 -8.06 -8.72 -23.69
C GLN A 351 -8.63 -10.12 -23.42
N ASN A 352 -8.03 -10.87 -22.49
CA ASN A 352 -8.32 -12.28 -22.22
C ASN A 352 -8.52 -12.50 -20.72
N ASP A 353 -9.51 -11.82 -20.15
CA ASP A 353 -9.72 -11.77 -18.70
C ASP A 353 -10.21 -13.08 -18.08
N VAL A 354 -10.77 -13.96 -18.91
CA VAL A 354 -11.25 -15.28 -18.51
C VAL A 354 -11.01 -16.27 -19.63
N SER A 355 -10.24 -17.32 -19.35
CA SER A 355 -10.05 -18.46 -20.25
C SER A 355 -11.33 -19.29 -20.37
N GLY A 356 -11.42 -20.16 -21.39
CA GLY A 356 -12.52 -21.12 -21.47
C GLY A 356 -12.59 -22.05 -20.24
N THR A 357 -11.45 -22.42 -19.66
CA THR A 357 -11.38 -23.26 -18.44
C THR A 357 -11.90 -22.52 -17.22
N GLU A 358 -11.48 -21.26 -17.05
CA GLU A 358 -11.91 -20.41 -15.95
C GLU A 358 -13.41 -20.11 -16.03
N ALA A 359 -13.95 -19.90 -17.24
CA ALA A 359 -15.39 -19.75 -17.45
C ALA A 359 -16.18 -21.00 -17.02
N PHE A 360 -15.66 -22.21 -17.24
CA PHE A 360 -16.27 -23.43 -16.71
C PHE A 360 -16.18 -23.51 -15.18
N GLY A 361 -15.06 -23.11 -14.58
CA GLY A 361 -14.88 -23.06 -13.13
C GLY A 361 -15.83 -22.06 -12.46
N LEU A 362 -15.97 -20.86 -13.04
CA LEU A 362 -16.90 -19.84 -12.57
C LEU A 362 -18.35 -20.29 -12.71
N ALA A 363 -18.70 -20.97 -13.81
CA ALA A 363 -20.02 -21.56 -13.97
C ALA A 363 -20.34 -22.56 -12.86
N ASP A 364 -19.42 -23.49 -12.55
CA ASP A 364 -19.59 -24.46 -11.47
C ASP A 364 -19.68 -23.78 -10.09
N PHE A 365 -18.82 -22.79 -9.84
CA PHE A 365 -18.88 -21.97 -8.62
C PHE A 365 -20.25 -21.31 -8.44
N MET A 366 -20.79 -20.68 -9.49
CA MET A 366 -22.09 -20.03 -9.46
C MET A 366 -23.23 -21.06 -9.33
N ASP A 367 -23.20 -22.17 -10.06
CA ASP A 367 -24.21 -23.23 -9.95
C ASP A 367 -24.29 -23.85 -8.54
N ASN A 368 -23.18 -23.80 -7.78
CA ASN A 368 -23.12 -24.24 -6.39
C ASN A 368 -23.44 -23.13 -5.36
N GLY A 369 -23.94 -21.97 -5.81
CA GLY A 369 -24.42 -20.89 -4.96
C GLY A 369 -23.38 -19.81 -4.64
N GLY A 370 -22.26 -19.80 -5.35
CA GLY A 370 -21.21 -18.79 -5.21
C GLY A 370 -21.69 -17.38 -5.54
N GLU A 371 -21.11 -16.40 -4.84
CA GLU A 371 -21.35 -14.97 -5.04
C GLU A 371 -20.23 -14.37 -5.90
N LEU A 372 -20.58 -13.75 -7.03
CA LEU A 372 -19.58 -13.21 -7.96
C LEU A 372 -19.75 -11.71 -8.17
N ILE A 373 -18.69 -10.94 -7.91
CA ILE A 373 -18.52 -9.58 -8.44
C ILE A 373 -17.51 -9.67 -9.58
N PHE A 374 -17.88 -9.24 -10.77
CA PHE A 374 -17.02 -9.27 -11.94
C PHE A 374 -16.86 -7.86 -12.49
N SER A 375 -15.61 -7.40 -12.65
CA SER A 375 -15.27 -6.09 -13.19
C SER A 375 -14.27 -6.24 -14.33
N SER A 376 -14.61 -5.74 -15.50
CA SER A 376 -13.73 -5.78 -16.67
C SER A 376 -14.18 -4.80 -17.75
N GLN A 377 -13.23 -4.38 -18.57
CA GLN A 377 -13.44 -3.57 -19.77
C GLN A 377 -13.22 -4.35 -21.09
N TYR A 378 -13.07 -5.67 -21.04
CA TYR A 378 -12.86 -6.55 -22.21
C TYR A 378 -13.60 -7.89 -22.10
N ALA A 379 -14.41 -8.08 -21.05
CA ALA A 379 -15.04 -9.34 -20.71
C ALA A 379 -15.83 -9.96 -21.86
N LEU A 380 -16.45 -9.13 -22.71
CA LEU A 380 -17.30 -9.57 -23.81
C LEU A 380 -16.63 -9.56 -25.19
N ASP A 381 -15.36 -9.16 -25.26
CA ASP A 381 -14.60 -9.09 -26.52
C ASP A 381 -14.05 -10.46 -26.94
N ASN A 382 -13.87 -11.37 -25.98
CA ASN A 382 -13.41 -12.72 -26.24
C ASN A 382 -14.58 -13.66 -26.59
N SER A 383 -14.66 -14.07 -27.86
CA SER A 383 -15.70 -14.99 -28.30
C SER A 383 -15.73 -16.35 -27.58
N GLU A 384 -14.66 -16.75 -26.89
CA GLU A 384 -14.58 -18.04 -26.18
C GLU A 384 -15.39 -18.07 -24.87
N ASN A 385 -15.63 -16.92 -24.22
CA ASN A 385 -16.30 -16.83 -22.93
C ASN A 385 -17.61 -16.02 -22.97
N THR A 386 -17.92 -15.33 -24.08
CA THR A 386 -19.18 -14.58 -24.24
C THR A 386 -20.45 -15.35 -23.89
N GLN A 387 -20.46 -16.68 -24.11
CA GLN A 387 -21.58 -17.54 -23.72
C GLN A 387 -21.77 -17.61 -22.21
N PHE A 388 -20.69 -17.65 -21.42
CA PHE A 388 -20.76 -17.61 -19.96
C PHE A 388 -21.44 -16.32 -19.47
N PHE A 389 -21.05 -15.16 -20.01
CA PHE A 389 -21.70 -13.89 -19.65
C PHE A 389 -23.17 -13.82 -20.08
N ALA A 390 -23.53 -14.40 -21.22
CA ALA A 390 -24.92 -14.49 -21.65
C ALA A 390 -25.76 -15.39 -20.73
N ASP A 391 -25.19 -16.50 -20.27
CA ASP A 391 -25.90 -17.50 -19.45
C ASP A 391 -25.99 -17.09 -17.97
N TYR A 392 -24.94 -16.49 -17.40
CA TYR A 392 -24.83 -16.19 -15.98
C TYR A 392 -25.06 -14.72 -15.60
N PHE A 393 -24.74 -13.79 -16.50
CA PHE A 393 -24.99 -12.36 -16.29
C PHE A 393 -26.15 -11.83 -17.13
N HIS A 394 -26.72 -12.65 -18.03
CA HIS A 394 -27.81 -12.27 -18.93
C HIS A 394 -27.50 -10.99 -19.72
N VAL A 395 -26.28 -10.87 -20.22
CA VAL A 395 -25.83 -9.73 -21.02
C VAL A 395 -25.16 -10.15 -22.32
N GLY A 396 -25.12 -9.22 -23.27
CA GLY A 396 -24.26 -9.31 -24.44
C GLY A 396 -23.63 -7.95 -24.75
N LEU A 397 -22.63 -7.95 -25.62
CA LEU A 397 -21.96 -6.71 -26.03
C LEU A 397 -22.87 -5.91 -26.96
N GLU A 398 -23.24 -4.69 -26.56
CA GLU A 398 -23.87 -3.74 -27.48
C GLU A 398 -22.81 -2.97 -28.27
N GLN A 399 -21.80 -2.45 -27.56
CA GLN A 399 -20.72 -1.65 -28.14
C GLN A 399 -19.60 -1.43 -27.12
N ASP A 400 -18.35 -1.54 -27.56
CA ASP A 400 -17.19 -1.01 -26.83
C ASP A 400 -17.21 0.52 -26.92
N LEU A 401 -17.22 1.16 -25.77
CA LEU A 401 -17.08 2.60 -25.68
C LEU A 401 -15.59 2.94 -25.67
N GLY A 402 -15.22 4.01 -26.36
CA GLY A 402 -13.86 4.52 -26.28
C GLY A 402 -13.61 5.32 -24.98
N VAL A 403 -12.36 5.80 -24.83
CA VAL A 403 -11.84 6.68 -23.76
C VAL A 403 -12.57 8.03 -23.55
N THR A 404 -13.83 8.18 -23.97
CA THR A 404 -14.66 9.37 -23.73
C THR A 404 -15.87 9.08 -22.85
N ALA A 405 -16.13 7.81 -22.55
CA ALA A 405 -17.20 7.38 -21.66
C ALA A 405 -16.67 7.20 -20.24
N PHE A 406 -17.00 8.16 -19.37
CA PHE A 406 -16.53 8.20 -17.99
C PHE A 406 -17.64 8.49 -16.98
N LEU A 407 -18.88 8.62 -17.43
CA LEU A 407 -20.01 9.04 -16.59
C LEU A 407 -21.12 8.01 -16.68
N LEU A 408 -21.45 7.43 -15.53
CA LEU A 408 -22.58 6.53 -15.35
C LEU A 408 -23.55 7.12 -14.35
N ALA A 409 -24.84 6.92 -14.60
CA ALA A 409 -25.91 7.24 -13.67
C ALA A 409 -26.44 5.95 -13.02
N GLY A 410 -26.58 5.95 -11.69
CA GLY A 410 -27.32 4.92 -10.97
C GLY A 410 -28.73 4.77 -11.51
N ALA A 411 -29.20 3.54 -11.61
CA ALA A 411 -30.57 3.25 -12.02
C ALA A 411 -31.54 3.55 -10.86
N ASP A 412 -32.76 3.98 -11.19
CA ASP A 412 -33.76 4.31 -10.17
C ASP A 412 -34.03 3.11 -9.24
N GLY A 413 -33.71 3.26 -7.95
CA GLY A 413 -33.94 2.24 -6.93
C GLY A 413 -32.93 1.09 -6.92
N ASP A 414 -31.78 1.23 -7.58
CA ASP A 414 -30.73 0.23 -7.53
C ASP A 414 -30.12 0.09 -6.12
N PRO A 415 -29.70 -1.11 -5.70
CA PRO A 415 -29.26 -1.34 -4.32
C PRO A 415 -27.84 -0.85 -4.02
N PHE A 416 -27.08 -0.41 -5.02
CA PHE A 416 -25.63 -0.17 -4.90
C PHE A 416 -25.26 1.32 -4.86
N PHE A 417 -25.84 2.11 -5.75
CA PHE A 417 -25.50 3.52 -5.95
C PHE A 417 -26.74 4.44 -5.97
N SER A 418 -27.97 3.92 -6.02
CA SER A 418 -29.27 4.61 -5.89
C SER A 418 -29.24 6.13 -6.16
N ASN A 419 -29.37 6.54 -7.43
CA ASN A 419 -29.34 7.94 -7.90
C ASN A 419 -28.00 8.68 -7.75
N THR A 420 -26.91 7.98 -7.43
CA THR A 420 -25.55 8.53 -7.43
C THR A 420 -24.93 8.32 -8.81
N ASN A 421 -24.20 9.33 -9.28
CA ASN A 421 -23.41 9.18 -10.50
C ASN A 421 -22.03 8.66 -10.16
N LEU A 422 -21.54 7.74 -10.99
CA LEU A 422 -20.17 7.25 -10.94
C LEU A 422 -19.39 7.92 -12.05
N VAL A 423 -18.19 8.37 -11.68
CA VAL A 423 -17.22 8.96 -12.57
C VAL A 423 -16.02 8.01 -12.64
N ILE A 424 -15.69 7.53 -13.82
CA ILE A 424 -14.50 6.71 -14.07
C ILE A 424 -13.37 7.66 -14.47
N THR A 425 -12.61 8.16 -13.51
CA THR A 425 -11.51 9.11 -13.81
C THR A 425 -10.35 8.93 -12.82
N GLY A 426 -9.11 9.03 -13.31
CA GLY A 426 -7.90 9.05 -12.47
C GLY A 426 -6.70 8.28 -13.02
N SER A 427 -5.56 8.44 -12.34
CA SER A 427 -4.39 7.57 -12.44
C SER A 427 -4.55 6.37 -11.50
N GLY A 428 -4.24 5.16 -11.98
CA GLY A 428 -4.51 3.87 -11.30
C GLY A 428 -5.81 3.23 -11.77
N GLY A 429 -5.87 2.83 -13.05
CA GLY A 429 -7.04 2.11 -13.60
C GLY A 429 -8.10 2.90 -14.40
N ALA A 430 -7.99 4.24 -14.54
CA ALA A 430 -8.81 5.00 -15.51
C ALA A 430 -7.99 5.65 -16.62
N ALA A 431 -6.66 5.66 -16.48
CA ALA A 431 -5.75 6.02 -17.58
C ALA A 431 -5.72 4.93 -18.67
N ASN A 432 -6.22 3.74 -18.34
CA ASN A 432 -6.34 2.56 -19.18
C ASN A 432 -7.81 2.23 -19.54
N ASN A 433 -8.81 3.03 -19.14
CA ASN A 433 -10.23 2.85 -19.50
C ASN A 433 -10.40 3.05 -21.01
N GLN A 434 -10.04 2.03 -21.76
CA GLN A 434 -9.87 2.08 -23.21
C GLN A 434 -11.08 1.53 -23.92
N HIS A 435 -11.67 0.47 -23.35
CA HIS A 435 -12.74 -0.32 -23.98
C HIS A 435 -13.94 -0.61 -23.06
N PRO A 436 -14.43 0.29 -22.18
CA PRO A 436 -15.60 -0.02 -21.37
C PRO A 436 -16.80 -0.51 -22.20
N ASP A 437 -17.43 -1.59 -21.75
CA ASP A 437 -18.52 -2.26 -22.42
C ASP A 437 -19.85 -1.56 -22.16
N ARG A 438 -20.55 -1.22 -23.25
CA ARG A 438 -22.00 -0.99 -23.19
C ARG A 438 -22.73 -2.31 -23.37
N LEU A 439 -23.57 -2.64 -22.40
CA LEU A 439 -24.22 -3.93 -22.28
C LEU A 439 -25.63 -3.93 -22.88
N THR A 440 -25.93 -4.94 -23.67
CA THR A 440 -27.30 -5.36 -23.98
C THR A 440 -27.81 -6.23 -22.84
N VAL A 441 -28.85 -5.79 -22.14
CA VAL A 441 -29.43 -6.54 -21.01
C VAL A 441 -30.53 -7.48 -21.51
N MET A 442 -30.45 -8.75 -21.13
CA MET A 442 -31.42 -9.80 -21.44
C MET A 442 -32.35 -10.10 -20.24
N GLU A 443 -33.39 -10.89 -20.47
CA GLU A 443 -34.30 -11.34 -19.41
C GLU A 443 -33.52 -12.15 -18.36
N GLY A 444 -33.60 -11.74 -17.10
CA GLY A 444 -32.90 -12.37 -15.97
C GLY A 444 -31.92 -11.45 -15.25
N ALA A 445 -31.47 -10.36 -15.88
CA ALA A 445 -30.62 -9.33 -15.26
C ALA A 445 -31.34 -8.00 -15.05
N THR A 446 -30.90 -7.26 -14.03
CA THR A 446 -31.37 -5.89 -13.75
C THR A 446 -30.21 -4.91 -13.88
N PRO A 447 -30.33 -3.84 -14.70
CA PRO A 447 -29.29 -2.82 -14.78
C PRO A 447 -29.27 -1.97 -13.51
N PHE A 448 -28.08 -1.74 -12.95
CA PHE A 448 -27.90 -0.82 -11.82
C PHE A 448 -27.14 0.45 -12.19
N MET A 449 -26.45 0.47 -13.34
CA MET A 449 -25.72 1.64 -13.83
C MET A 449 -25.93 1.80 -15.33
N ASN A 450 -26.18 3.03 -15.77
CA ASN A 450 -26.39 3.36 -17.18
C ASN A 450 -25.40 4.42 -17.66
N TRP A 451 -24.85 4.24 -18.86
CA TRP A 451 -23.97 5.23 -19.47
C TRP A 451 -24.75 6.51 -19.80
N MET A 452 -24.27 7.65 -19.29
CA MET A 452 -24.93 8.93 -19.54
C MET A 452 -24.71 9.41 -20.98
N GLN A 453 -23.59 9.05 -21.60
CA GLN A 453 -23.32 9.29 -23.01
C GLN A 453 -23.62 8.02 -23.82
N GLY A 454 -24.53 8.13 -24.79
CA GLY A 454 -24.89 6.99 -25.66
C GLY A 454 -26.02 6.10 -25.14
N GLY A 455 -26.35 6.16 -23.85
CA GLY A 455 -27.37 5.29 -23.22
C GLY A 455 -26.83 3.88 -22.96
N GLY A 456 -27.72 2.94 -22.60
CA GLY A 456 -27.40 1.53 -22.33
C GLY A 456 -26.75 1.27 -20.97
N ALA A 457 -26.70 -0.01 -20.58
CA ALA A 457 -26.22 -0.42 -19.26
C ALA A 457 -24.69 -0.50 -19.23
N GLY A 458 -24.08 -0.04 -18.14
CA GLY A 458 -22.67 -0.26 -17.81
C GLY A 458 -22.47 -1.29 -16.70
N GLY A 459 -23.52 -1.61 -15.94
CA GLY A 459 -23.48 -2.68 -14.96
C GLY A 459 -24.86 -3.30 -14.71
N VAL A 460 -24.85 -4.60 -14.42
CA VAL A 460 -26.04 -5.40 -14.11
C VAL A 460 -25.84 -6.24 -12.85
N TYR A 461 -26.94 -6.64 -12.22
CA TYR A 461 -26.92 -7.68 -11.21
C TYR A 461 -27.98 -8.75 -11.51
N VAL A 462 -27.71 -9.96 -11.02
CA VAL A 462 -28.56 -11.15 -11.16
C VAL A 462 -28.80 -11.75 -9.78
N ASP A 463 -30.06 -12.03 -9.47
CA ASP A 463 -30.48 -12.89 -8.37
C ASP A 463 -31.57 -13.81 -8.91
N ASN A 464 -31.23 -15.09 -9.09
CA ASN A 464 -32.15 -16.09 -9.61
C ASN A 464 -32.57 -17.13 -8.54
N GLY A 465 -32.15 -16.94 -7.29
CA GLY A 465 -32.38 -17.85 -6.17
C GLY A 465 -31.43 -19.03 -6.06
N THR A 466 -30.60 -19.31 -7.07
CA THR A 466 -29.48 -20.26 -6.99
C THR A 466 -28.19 -19.52 -6.70
N TYR A 467 -27.86 -18.49 -7.49
CA TYR A 467 -26.68 -17.65 -7.31
C TYR A 467 -27.03 -16.17 -7.36
N LYS A 468 -26.07 -15.36 -6.91
CA LYS A 468 -26.10 -13.90 -7.01
C LYS A 468 -24.84 -13.39 -7.67
N ALA A 469 -25.00 -12.44 -8.59
CA ALA A 469 -23.87 -11.93 -9.35
C ALA A 469 -24.02 -10.43 -9.65
N ILE A 470 -22.90 -9.73 -9.71
CA ILE A 470 -22.80 -8.33 -10.12
C ILE A 470 -21.75 -8.26 -11.22
N PHE A 471 -22.10 -7.67 -12.36
CA PHE A 471 -21.16 -7.42 -13.46
C PHE A 471 -21.07 -5.93 -13.76
N MET A 472 -19.83 -5.44 -13.84
CA MET A 472 -19.47 -4.10 -14.27
C MET A 472 -18.63 -4.22 -15.54
N GLY A 473 -19.17 -3.74 -16.65
CA GLY A 473 -18.48 -3.67 -17.95
C GLY A 473 -17.49 -2.52 -18.03
N PHE A 474 -16.85 -2.17 -16.91
CA PHE A 474 -15.89 -1.09 -16.82
C PHE A 474 -14.91 -1.36 -15.67
N PRO A 475 -13.72 -0.72 -15.66
CA PRO A 475 -12.76 -0.90 -14.59
C PRO A 475 -13.26 -0.24 -13.31
N VAL A 476 -13.66 -1.05 -12.33
CA VAL A 476 -14.22 -0.57 -11.06
C VAL A 476 -13.17 0.13 -10.20
N GLU A 477 -11.89 -0.21 -10.33
CA GLU A 477 -10.77 0.31 -9.55
C GLU A 477 -10.61 1.83 -9.62
N ALA A 478 -11.08 2.45 -10.70
CA ALA A 478 -10.99 3.89 -10.92
C ALA A 478 -12.35 4.60 -10.84
N SER A 479 -13.35 3.89 -10.34
CA SER A 479 -14.67 4.41 -10.13
C SER A 479 -14.72 5.34 -8.91
N ARG A 480 -15.38 6.48 -9.09
CA ARG A 480 -15.55 7.50 -8.05
C ARG A 480 -16.98 8.02 -8.05
N THR A 481 -17.68 7.89 -6.95
CA THR A 481 -18.93 8.65 -6.73
C THR A 481 -18.64 10.11 -6.37
N HIS A 482 -17.40 10.39 -5.98
CA HIS A 482 -16.93 11.71 -5.56
C HIS A 482 -15.49 11.97 -6.02
N THR A 483 -15.26 13.01 -6.83
CA THR A 483 -13.93 13.31 -7.40
C THR A 483 -12.89 13.72 -6.35
N SER A 484 -13.32 14.02 -5.12
CA SER A 484 -12.43 14.43 -4.02
C SER A 484 -12.24 13.35 -2.95
N TYR A 485 -12.96 12.22 -3.03
CA TYR A 485 -12.68 11.08 -2.17
C TYR A 485 -11.58 10.21 -2.77
N PRO A 486 -10.77 9.54 -1.93
CA PRO A 486 -9.99 8.40 -2.39
C PRO A 486 -10.95 7.41 -3.05
N ALA A 487 -10.56 6.84 -4.19
CA ALA A 487 -11.41 5.89 -4.88
C ALA A 487 -11.79 4.73 -3.95
N SER A 488 -10.89 4.28 -3.06
CA SER A 488 -11.13 3.18 -2.11
C SER A 488 -12.35 3.39 -1.20
N MET A 489 -12.73 4.65 -0.95
CA MET A 489 -13.95 4.96 -0.20
C MET A 489 -15.21 4.69 -1.01
N THR A 490 -15.17 4.93 -2.33
CA THR A 490 -16.26 4.52 -3.23
C THR A 490 -16.38 3.00 -3.24
N MET A 491 -15.25 2.27 -3.23
CA MET A 491 -15.30 0.81 -3.13
C MET A 491 -15.91 0.33 -1.83
N SER A 492 -15.50 0.91 -0.70
CA SER A 492 -15.99 0.46 0.61
C SER A 492 -17.51 0.61 0.69
N ILE A 493 -18.07 1.71 0.18
CA ILE A 493 -19.51 1.92 0.05
C ILE A 493 -20.14 0.86 -0.87
N PHE A 494 -19.55 0.63 -2.05
CA PHE A 494 -20.06 -0.39 -2.97
C PHE A 494 -20.08 -1.79 -2.31
N LEU A 495 -19.00 -2.18 -1.63
CA LEU A 495 -18.91 -3.46 -0.93
C LEU A 495 -19.95 -3.58 0.19
N ASP A 496 -20.23 -2.52 0.95
CA ASP A 496 -21.33 -2.50 1.92
C ASP A 496 -22.68 -2.81 1.26
N HIS A 497 -22.95 -2.19 0.12
CA HIS A 497 -24.19 -2.43 -0.60
C HIS A 497 -24.23 -3.81 -1.24
N ALA A 498 -23.11 -4.29 -1.76
CA ALA A 498 -22.95 -5.64 -2.28
C ALA A 498 -23.22 -6.68 -1.18
N ASP A 499 -22.66 -6.49 0.02
CA ASP A 499 -22.91 -7.37 1.18
C ASP A 499 -24.40 -7.46 1.53
N ASN A 500 -25.11 -6.34 1.49
CA ASN A 500 -26.56 -6.31 1.73
C ASN A 500 -27.34 -7.05 0.63
N PHE A 501 -26.95 -6.87 -0.63
CA PHE A 501 -27.52 -7.58 -1.76
C PHE A 501 -27.31 -9.10 -1.63
N PHE A 502 -26.08 -9.52 -1.34
CA PHE A 502 -25.67 -10.91 -1.19
C PHE A 502 -26.33 -11.60 0.00
N SER A 503 -26.30 -10.99 1.18
CA SER A 503 -26.96 -11.52 2.39
C SER A 503 -28.49 -11.58 2.31
N GLY A 504 -29.11 -10.95 1.30
CA GLY A 504 -30.57 -10.86 1.20
C GLY A 504 -31.20 -10.00 2.30
N ASN A 505 -30.36 -9.27 3.05
CA ASN A 505 -30.81 -8.24 3.97
C ASN A 505 -31.35 -7.08 3.13
N THR A 506 -32.65 -7.14 2.84
CA THR A 506 -33.46 -5.95 2.56
C THR A 506 -33.71 -5.18 3.85
N GLY A 507 -32.65 -4.99 4.64
CA GLY A 507 -32.64 -4.10 5.77
C GLY A 507 -32.92 -2.72 5.22
N VAL A 508 -34.11 -2.20 5.50
CA VAL A 508 -34.41 -0.77 5.41
C VAL A 508 -33.47 -0.10 6.43
N ASN A 509 -32.24 0.15 6.02
CA ASN A 509 -31.33 1.06 6.69
C ASN A 509 -31.26 2.28 5.81
N GLU A 510 -31.84 3.34 6.37
CA GLU A 510 -31.75 4.73 5.97
C GLU A 510 -30.89 4.96 4.73
N ASN A 511 -31.57 4.97 3.58
CA ASN A 511 -31.22 5.81 2.45
C ASN A 511 -30.55 7.07 3.02
N PRO A 512 -29.33 7.49 2.63
CA PRO A 512 -28.81 8.79 3.06
C PRO A 512 -29.93 9.77 2.75
N ALA A 513 -30.59 10.25 3.80
CA ALA A 513 -31.97 10.72 3.68
C ALA A 513 -32.04 11.66 2.48
N LEU A 514 -33.01 11.45 1.57
CA LEU A 514 -33.39 12.48 0.60
C LEU A 514 -33.35 13.77 1.39
N ALA A 515 -32.40 14.66 1.08
CA ALA A 515 -32.18 15.80 1.94
C ALA A 515 -33.52 16.51 2.09
N GLU A 516 -34.04 16.58 3.32
CA GLU A 516 -35.42 17.06 3.52
C GLU A 516 -35.52 18.54 3.15
N ASP A 517 -34.37 19.25 3.17
CA ASP A 517 -34.23 20.67 2.89
C ASP A 517 -32.95 21.00 2.09
N PHE A 518 -32.92 22.23 1.57
CA PHE A 518 -31.69 22.82 1.03
C PHE A 518 -30.75 23.15 2.20
N HIS A 519 -29.58 22.51 2.24
CA HIS A 519 -28.61 22.70 3.31
C HIS A 519 -27.19 22.78 2.75
N ILE A 520 -26.31 23.59 3.35
CA ILE A 520 -24.88 23.62 3.01
C ILE A 520 -24.06 23.14 4.20
N ASN A 521 -23.31 22.06 4.00
CA ASN A 521 -22.45 21.44 5.00
C ASN A 521 -21.21 22.30 5.25
N GLN A 522 -20.60 22.16 6.43
CA GLN A 522 -19.34 22.84 6.73
C GLN A 522 -18.25 22.42 5.73
N ALA A 523 -17.59 23.40 5.12
CA ALA A 523 -16.54 23.13 4.14
C ALA A 523 -15.34 22.42 4.79
N PHE A 524 -14.72 21.49 4.07
CA PHE A 524 -13.55 20.74 4.54
C PHE A 524 -12.44 20.71 3.47
N PRO A 525 -11.16 20.93 3.85
CA PRO A 525 -10.70 21.39 5.16
C PRO A 525 -11.18 22.81 5.48
N ASN A 526 -11.27 23.20 6.76
CA ASN A 526 -11.54 24.58 7.20
C ASN A 526 -11.01 24.78 8.65
N PRO A 527 -9.96 25.59 8.88
CA PRO A 527 -9.28 26.46 7.92
C PRO A 527 -8.59 25.73 6.75
N PHE A 528 -8.42 26.40 5.61
CA PHE A 528 -7.95 25.79 4.36
C PHE A 528 -6.85 26.59 3.65
N ASN A 529 -6.05 25.94 2.80
CA ASN A 529 -4.96 26.56 2.03
C ASN A 529 -4.65 25.80 0.72
N PRO A 530 -4.81 26.42 -0.47
CA PRO A 530 -5.74 27.48 -0.81
C PRO A 530 -7.12 26.94 -1.24
N THR A 531 -7.33 25.62 -1.17
CA THR A 531 -8.55 24.94 -1.65
C THR A 531 -9.36 24.32 -0.51
N THR A 532 -10.69 24.34 -0.63
CA THR A 532 -11.63 23.63 0.28
C THR A 532 -12.83 23.12 -0.52
N MET A 533 -13.51 22.10 -0.02
CA MET A 533 -14.72 21.55 -0.64
C MET A 533 -15.97 22.10 0.02
N VAL A 534 -16.93 22.55 -0.78
CA VAL A 534 -18.24 23.03 -0.33
C VAL A 534 -19.29 22.01 -0.71
N SER A 535 -19.82 21.28 0.27
CA SER A 535 -20.87 20.26 0.09
C SER A 535 -22.24 20.83 0.46
N PHE A 536 -23.27 20.56 -0.33
CA PHE A 536 -24.63 21.03 -0.09
C PHE A 536 -25.69 20.08 -0.68
N SER A 537 -26.90 20.14 -0.17
CA SER A 537 -28.01 19.30 -0.60
C SER A 537 -29.13 20.11 -1.25
N THR A 538 -29.84 19.46 -2.17
CA THR A 538 -31.05 19.97 -2.82
C THR A 538 -32.17 18.93 -2.69
N PRO A 539 -33.31 19.27 -2.07
CA PRO A 539 -34.41 18.31 -1.82
C PRO A 539 -35.18 17.95 -3.09
N ARG A 540 -35.05 18.77 -4.13
CA ARG A 540 -35.70 18.62 -5.43
C ARG A 540 -34.87 19.35 -6.48
N SER A 541 -35.16 19.08 -7.75
CA SER A 541 -34.56 19.88 -8.82
C SER A 541 -34.95 21.36 -8.68
N ALA A 542 -33.95 22.24 -8.75
CA ALA A 542 -34.10 23.68 -8.59
C ALA A 542 -32.98 24.45 -9.31
N GLU A 543 -33.28 25.69 -9.70
CA GLU A 543 -32.26 26.64 -10.16
C GLU A 543 -31.45 27.09 -8.95
N THR A 544 -30.15 26.77 -8.95
CA THR A 544 -29.27 26.86 -7.79
C THR A 544 -28.00 27.65 -8.11
N SER A 545 -27.57 28.51 -7.19
CA SER A 545 -26.29 29.22 -7.25
C SER A 545 -25.56 29.10 -5.92
N VAL A 546 -24.24 28.89 -5.97
CA VAL A 546 -23.37 28.85 -4.79
C VAL A 546 -22.33 29.96 -4.91
N VAL A 547 -22.42 30.94 -4.01
CA VAL A 547 -21.69 32.21 -4.13
C VAL A 547 -20.85 32.46 -2.90
N VAL A 548 -19.63 32.96 -3.10
CA VAL A 548 -18.69 33.30 -2.02
C VAL A 548 -18.62 34.80 -1.82
N TYR A 549 -18.77 35.25 -0.58
CA TYR A 549 -18.71 36.64 -0.14
C TYR A 549 -17.55 36.87 0.83
N ASN A 550 -16.98 38.08 0.82
CA ASN A 550 -16.08 38.53 1.88
C ASN A 550 -16.86 39.14 3.06
N THR A 551 -16.16 39.58 4.10
CA THR A 551 -16.76 40.13 5.34
C THR A 551 -17.56 41.43 5.17
N ILE A 552 -17.42 42.14 4.04
CA ILE A 552 -18.21 43.33 3.72
C ILE A 552 -19.40 43.03 2.80
N GLY A 553 -19.65 41.75 2.49
CA GLY A 553 -20.77 41.31 1.64
C GLY A 553 -20.52 41.46 0.14
N GLN A 554 -19.27 41.70 -0.28
CA GLN A 554 -18.91 41.72 -1.70
C GLN A 554 -18.73 40.29 -2.20
N GLN A 555 -19.37 39.95 -3.32
CA GLN A 555 -19.17 38.68 -4.03
C GLN A 555 -17.73 38.63 -4.57
N VAL A 556 -16.99 37.60 -4.18
CA VAL A 556 -15.59 37.37 -4.58
C VAL A 556 -15.42 36.16 -5.49
N ALA A 557 -16.37 35.23 -5.49
CA ALA A 557 -16.43 34.10 -6.42
C ALA A 557 -17.88 33.60 -6.59
N GLU A 558 -18.17 32.97 -7.73
CA GLU A 558 -19.35 32.14 -7.96
C GLU A 558 -18.85 30.74 -8.28
N LEU A 559 -19.17 29.76 -7.43
CA LEU A 559 -18.72 28.38 -7.57
C LEU A 559 -19.59 27.61 -8.57
N PHE A 560 -20.87 27.96 -8.63
CA PHE A 560 -21.84 27.35 -9.53
C PHE A 560 -23.05 28.25 -9.74
N SER A 561 -23.67 28.16 -10.92
CA SER A 561 -24.97 28.77 -11.23
C SER A 561 -25.67 27.98 -12.34
N GLY A 562 -26.85 27.43 -12.05
CA GLY A 562 -27.66 26.68 -13.00
C GLY A 562 -28.64 25.70 -12.36
N GLN A 563 -29.26 24.85 -13.19
CA GLN A 563 -30.22 23.84 -12.73
C GLN A 563 -29.49 22.62 -12.13
N LEU A 564 -29.86 22.22 -10.91
CA LEU A 564 -29.40 20.97 -10.29
C LEU A 564 -30.58 20.01 -10.05
N PRO A 565 -30.38 18.68 -10.16
CA PRO A 565 -31.36 17.68 -9.71
C PRO A 565 -31.36 17.56 -8.18
N ALA A 566 -32.34 16.85 -7.63
CA ALA A 566 -32.36 16.51 -6.20
C ALA A 566 -31.12 15.67 -5.84
N GLY A 567 -30.56 15.86 -4.64
CA GLY A 567 -29.38 15.14 -4.16
C GLY A 567 -28.34 16.04 -3.50
N THR A 568 -27.23 15.44 -3.12
CA THR A 568 -26.05 16.12 -2.56
C THR A 568 -25.06 16.46 -3.67
N HIS A 569 -24.48 17.66 -3.58
CA HIS A 569 -23.59 18.25 -4.56
C HIS A 569 -22.37 18.83 -3.86
N GLU A 570 -21.19 18.72 -4.46
CA GLU A 570 -19.96 19.31 -3.91
C GLU A 570 -19.27 20.19 -4.95
N LEU A 571 -18.72 21.32 -4.50
CA LEU A 571 -18.03 22.31 -5.32
C LEU A 571 -16.66 22.64 -4.72
N LEU A 572 -15.62 22.50 -5.54
CA LEU A 572 -14.27 22.92 -5.18
C LEU A 572 -14.20 24.44 -5.13
N PHE A 573 -13.80 24.99 -3.99
CA PHE A 573 -13.46 26.39 -3.85
C PHE A 573 -11.95 26.59 -3.88
N ASP A 574 -11.41 27.05 -5.01
CA ASP A 574 -10.02 27.49 -5.15
C ASP A 574 -9.88 28.99 -4.83
N ALA A 575 -9.24 29.28 -3.70
CA ALA A 575 -9.01 30.64 -3.22
C ALA A 575 -7.55 31.11 -3.43
N ALA A 576 -6.79 30.51 -4.36
CA ALA A 576 -5.40 30.84 -4.62
C ALA A 576 -5.18 32.32 -4.97
N LYS A 577 -6.20 33.02 -5.49
CA LYS A 577 -6.14 34.46 -5.82
C LYS A 577 -6.72 35.38 -4.75
N LEU A 578 -7.24 34.84 -3.65
CA LEU A 578 -7.85 35.61 -2.54
C LEU A 578 -6.84 35.81 -1.40
N SER A 579 -7.04 36.83 -0.55
CA SER A 579 -6.17 37.07 0.61
C SER A 579 -6.56 36.18 1.80
N SER A 580 -5.62 35.81 2.68
CA SER A 580 -5.96 35.11 3.93
C SER A 580 -7.04 35.87 4.71
N GLY A 581 -8.04 35.16 5.23
CA GLY A 581 -9.19 35.80 5.87
C GLY A 581 -10.44 34.93 5.93
N VAL A 582 -11.52 35.53 6.42
CA VAL A 582 -12.83 34.89 6.56
C VAL A 582 -13.69 35.18 5.33
N TYR A 583 -14.33 34.14 4.82
CA TYR A 583 -15.30 34.18 3.73
C TYR A 583 -16.59 33.49 4.13
N PHE A 584 -17.68 33.82 3.44
CA PHE A 584 -18.98 33.18 3.61
C PHE A 584 -19.42 32.56 2.30
N VAL A 585 -19.80 31.29 2.33
CA VAL A 585 -20.35 30.59 1.16
C VAL A 585 -21.84 30.45 1.35
N GLN A 586 -22.61 30.90 0.36
CA GLN A 586 -24.07 30.95 0.41
C GLN A 586 -24.68 30.05 -0.66
N LEU A 587 -25.63 29.22 -0.26
CA LEU A 587 -26.50 28.46 -1.15
C LEU A 587 -27.75 29.28 -1.46
N ILE A 588 -28.02 29.49 -2.75
CA ILE A 588 -29.21 30.18 -3.25
C ILE A 588 -29.97 29.19 -4.12
N ALA A 589 -31.26 28.99 -3.87
CA ALA A 589 -32.11 28.14 -4.71
C ALA A 589 -33.49 28.79 -4.94
N ASP A 590 -33.96 28.76 -6.19
CA ASP A 590 -35.18 29.43 -6.66
C ASP A 590 -35.18 30.94 -6.32
N ASN A 591 -34.04 31.61 -6.53
CA ASN A 591 -33.81 33.03 -6.20
C ASN A 591 -33.97 33.40 -4.72
N GLN A 592 -33.85 32.43 -3.79
CA GLN A 592 -33.84 32.68 -2.35
C GLN A 592 -32.57 32.11 -1.70
N ALA A 593 -31.97 32.88 -0.80
CA ALA A 593 -30.90 32.37 0.06
C ALA A 593 -31.47 31.27 0.97
N ARG A 594 -30.86 30.08 0.90
CA ARG A 594 -31.28 28.90 1.67
C ARG A 594 -30.44 28.73 2.91
N ASP A 595 -29.12 28.78 2.75
CA ASP A 595 -28.19 28.49 3.83
C ASP A 595 -26.82 29.16 3.60
N LEU A 596 -26.01 29.27 4.65
CA LEU A 596 -24.71 29.94 4.62
C LEU A 596 -23.73 29.38 5.65
N ILE A 597 -22.50 29.12 5.21
CA ILE A 597 -21.39 28.67 6.06
C ILE A 597 -20.25 29.68 6.08
N LYS A 598 -19.43 29.64 7.14
CA LYS A 598 -18.22 30.45 7.30
C LYS A 598 -16.98 29.60 7.03
N VAL A 599 -16.10 30.08 6.15
CA VAL A 599 -14.82 29.43 5.82
C VAL A 599 -13.63 30.37 6.09
N SER A 600 -12.48 29.80 6.47
CA SER A 600 -11.27 30.54 6.86
C SER A 600 -10.08 30.12 6.00
N LEU A 601 -9.61 31.03 5.15
CA LEU A 601 -8.43 30.83 4.31
C LEU A 601 -7.17 31.25 5.08
N VAL A 602 -6.17 30.36 5.16
CA VAL A 602 -4.90 30.59 5.85
C VAL A 602 -3.76 30.32 4.88
N LYS A 603 -3.22 31.37 4.27
CA LYS A 603 -1.99 31.31 3.46
C LYS A 603 -0.77 31.67 4.26
#